data_AF-A0AAV4HE20-F1
#
_entry.id   AF-A0AAV4HE20-F1
#
_cell.length_a   1.000
_cell.length_b   1.000
_cell.length_c   1.000
_cell.angle_alpha   90.00
_cell.angle_beta   90.00
_cell.angle_gamma   90.00
#
_symmetry.space_group_name_H-M   'P 1'
#
loop_
_entity.id
_entity.type
_entity.pdbx_description
1 polymer ?
#
loop_
_entity_poly.entity_id
_entity_poly.type
_entity_poly.pdbx_seq_one_letter_code
_entity_poly.pdbx_strand_id
1 'polypeptide(L)'
;MQSVFKKVEKKDLSGLLSTMFTNLFKITQEARGNLTKAGYVAGDDFPEDSETKESLSKVLENVFMFADLLLQRPKAVHAVYVKHKDWQELLTWAYHITSKSGVFNLAEQKYLDLMAMEAGILPKDANFENPYIDESEKPRKRFEDPKPKEKKKPKKAKRGPRLSHTEL
;
A
#
# COMPACT_ATOMS: atom_id res chain seq x y z
N MET A 1 -27.23 4.15 4.74
CA MET A 1 -26.66 3.30 5.81
C MET A 1 -25.37 2.58 5.41
N GLN A 2 -25.30 1.88 4.27
CA GLN A 2 -24.09 1.11 3.87
C GLN A 2 -22.76 1.92 3.83
N SER A 3 -22.82 3.21 3.54
CA SER A 3 -21.64 4.10 3.49
C SER A 3 -21.02 4.38 4.86
N VAL A 4 -21.83 4.40 5.92
CA VAL A 4 -21.34 4.68 7.29
C VAL A 4 -20.62 3.45 7.84
N PHE A 5 -21.20 2.25 7.67
CA PHE A 5 -20.58 1.00 8.11
C PHE A 5 -19.24 0.73 7.42
N LYS A 6 -19.13 0.94 6.10
CA LYS A 6 -17.83 0.85 5.39
C LYS A 6 -16.78 1.85 5.89
N LYS A 7 -17.21 3.02 6.35
CA LYS A 7 -16.31 4.06 6.88
C LYS A 7 -15.82 3.71 8.28
N VAL A 8 -16.66 3.05 9.08
CA VAL A 8 -16.29 2.51 10.39
C VAL A 8 -15.31 1.34 10.23
N GLU A 9 -15.63 0.34 9.40
CA GLU A 9 -14.72 -0.79 9.11
C GLU A 9 -13.34 -0.31 8.58
N LYS A 10 -13.33 0.68 7.69
CA LYS A 10 -12.07 1.24 7.16
C LYS A 10 -11.25 1.97 8.23
N LYS A 11 -11.91 2.64 9.18
CA LYS A 11 -11.25 3.32 10.31
C LYS A 11 -10.66 2.30 11.28
N ASP A 12 -11.38 1.21 11.53
CA ASP A 12 -10.95 0.13 12.43
C ASP A 12 -9.76 -0.64 11.83
N LEU A 13 -9.78 -0.92 10.53
CA LEU A 13 -8.66 -1.54 9.82
C LEU A 13 -7.41 -0.66 9.84
N SER A 14 -7.55 0.65 9.61
CA SER A 14 -6.41 1.58 9.67
C SER A 14 -5.82 1.68 11.08
N GLY A 15 -6.66 1.62 12.11
CA GLY A 15 -6.21 1.59 13.51
C GLY A 15 -5.43 0.32 13.82
N LEU A 16 -5.97 -0.83 13.43
CA LEU A 16 -5.32 -2.13 13.58
C LEU A 16 -3.97 -2.17 12.86
N LEU A 17 -3.91 -1.79 11.58
CA LEU A 17 -2.67 -1.73 10.80
C LEU A 17 -1.65 -0.78 11.44
N SER A 18 -2.09 0.36 11.96
CA SER A 18 -1.21 1.28 12.67
C SER A 18 -0.57 0.62 13.88
N THR A 19 -1.35 -0.04 14.74
CA THR A 19 -0.81 -0.74 15.92
C THR A 19 0.12 -1.89 15.53
N MET A 20 -0.27 -2.69 14.52
CA MET A 20 0.55 -3.78 14.01
C MET A 20 1.90 -3.27 13.47
N PHE A 21 1.90 -2.22 12.65
CA PHE A 21 3.12 -1.66 12.09
C PHE A 21 4.00 -0.99 13.14
N THR A 22 3.41 -0.28 14.11
CA THR A 22 4.20 0.25 15.24
C THR A 22 4.96 -0.86 15.96
N ASN A 23 4.32 -1.99 16.25
CA ASN A 23 4.98 -3.12 16.91
C ASN A 23 5.98 -3.82 15.98
N LEU A 24 5.62 -4.06 14.72
CA LEU A 24 6.48 -4.70 13.73
C LEU A 24 7.78 -3.92 13.54
N PHE A 25 7.69 -2.61 13.26
CA PHE A 25 8.88 -1.80 13.04
C PHE A 25 9.70 -1.58 14.32
N LYS A 26 9.06 -1.57 15.49
CA LYS A 26 9.77 -1.57 16.78
C LYS A 26 10.61 -2.84 16.94
N ILE A 27 10.03 -4.02 16.73
CA ILE A 27 10.74 -5.30 16.84
C ILE A 27 11.87 -5.37 15.80
N THR A 28 11.61 -4.94 14.56
CA THR A 28 12.65 -4.90 13.51
C THR A 28 13.79 -3.95 13.87
N GLN A 29 13.50 -2.81 14.50
CA GLN A 29 14.52 -1.85 14.93
C GLN A 29 15.38 -2.39 16.08
N GLU A 30 14.77 -3.09 17.05
CA GLU A 30 15.50 -3.77 18.13
C GLU A 30 16.41 -4.87 17.57
N ALA A 31 15.88 -5.70 16.66
CA ALA A 31 16.64 -6.74 15.99
C ALA A 31 17.80 -6.18 15.16
N ARG A 32 17.60 -5.07 14.44
CA ARG A 32 18.67 -4.33 13.74
C ARG A 32 19.79 -3.93 14.70
N GLY A 33 19.44 -3.42 15.87
CA GLY A 33 20.40 -3.05 16.90
C GLY A 33 21.27 -4.23 17.34
N ASN A 34 20.66 -5.40 17.54
CA ASN A 34 21.37 -6.62 17.94
C ASN A 34 22.27 -7.15 16.82
N LEU A 35 21.78 -7.21 15.58
CA LEU A 35 22.59 -7.63 14.43
C LEU A 35 23.79 -6.70 14.20
N THR A 36 23.59 -5.39 14.38
CA THR A 36 24.67 -4.40 14.27
C THR A 36 25.73 -4.60 15.36
N LYS A 37 25.32 -4.89 16.60
CA LYS A 37 26.25 -5.20 17.70
C LYS A 37 27.03 -6.48 17.47
N ALA A 38 26.38 -7.49 16.89
CA ALA A 38 27.02 -8.76 16.51
C ALA A 38 27.95 -8.61 15.29
N GLY A 39 27.91 -7.48 14.58
CA GLY A 39 28.68 -7.26 13.37
C GLY A 39 28.14 -7.97 12.13
N TYR A 40 26.90 -8.48 12.18
CA TYR A 40 26.27 -9.19 11.07
C TYR A 40 25.90 -8.22 9.95
N VAL A 41 26.30 -8.54 8.71
CA VAL A 41 25.98 -7.76 7.50
C VAL A 41 25.29 -8.61 6.43
N ALA A 42 24.64 -7.94 5.49
CA ALA A 42 23.88 -8.61 4.43
C ALA A 42 24.80 -9.42 3.50
N GLY A 43 24.57 -10.73 3.43
CA GLY A 43 25.38 -11.66 2.64
C GLY A 43 26.39 -12.46 3.46
N ASP A 44 26.49 -12.21 4.77
CA ASP A 44 27.19 -13.12 5.68
C ASP A 44 26.50 -14.48 5.73
N ASP A 45 27.28 -15.50 6.10
CA ASP A 45 26.76 -16.83 6.37
C ASP A 45 25.69 -16.80 7.48
N PHE A 46 24.79 -17.78 7.45
CA PHE A 46 23.72 -17.86 8.44
C PHE A 46 24.31 -18.05 9.85
N PRO A 47 23.92 -17.24 10.84
CA PRO A 47 24.55 -17.25 12.16
C PRO A 47 24.28 -18.55 12.94
N GLU A 48 25.30 -19.04 13.65
CA GLU A 48 25.21 -20.20 14.54
C GLU A 48 24.79 -19.80 15.96
N ASP A 49 25.14 -18.59 16.41
CA ASP A 49 24.81 -18.11 17.74
C ASP A 49 23.30 -17.81 17.85
N SER A 50 22.72 -18.21 18.98
CA SER A 50 21.27 -18.16 19.17
C SER A 50 20.70 -16.75 19.13
N GLU A 51 21.45 -15.74 19.59
CA GLU A 51 20.97 -14.37 19.73
C GLU A 51 20.92 -13.63 18.39
N THR A 52 21.99 -13.76 17.58
CA THR A 52 22.04 -13.22 16.22
C THR A 52 21.05 -13.94 15.33
N LYS A 53 20.94 -15.27 15.47
CA LYS A 53 19.93 -16.07 14.76
C LYS A 53 18.51 -15.63 15.08
N GLU A 54 18.16 -15.46 16.35
CA GLU A 54 16.84 -14.98 16.75
C GLU A 54 16.56 -13.58 16.20
N SER A 55 17.55 -12.69 16.26
CA SER A 55 17.42 -11.33 15.73
C SER A 55 17.26 -11.34 14.21
N LEU A 56 17.99 -12.18 13.49
CA LEU A 56 17.85 -12.35 12.05
C LEU A 56 16.45 -12.87 11.72
N SER A 57 15.99 -13.95 12.38
CA SER A 57 14.64 -14.50 12.17
C SER A 57 13.54 -13.44 12.35
N LYS A 58 13.64 -12.58 13.38
CA LYS A 58 12.69 -11.46 13.58
C LYS A 58 12.64 -10.52 12.38
N VAL A 59 13.80 -10.18 11.79
CA VAL A 59 13.85 -9.34 10.58
C VAL A 59 13.22 -10.06 9.40
N LEU A 60 13.58 -11.33 9.18
CA LEU A 60 13.08 -12.12 8.05
C LEU A 60 11.55 -12.26 8.10
N GLU A 61 11.01 -12.67 9.24
CA GLU A 61 9.57 -12.87 9.46
C GLU A 61 8.80 -11.55 9.35
N ASN A 62 9.30 -10.47 9.95
CA ASN A 62 8.62 -9.17 9.89
C ASN A 62 8.56 -8.61 8.46
N VAL A 63 9.60 -8.81 7.65
CA VAL A 63 9.61 -8.39 6.25
C VAL A 63 8.58 -9.18 5.44
N PHE A 64 8.49 -10.49 5.64
CA PHE A 64 7.47 -11.32 4.96
C PHE A 64 6.05 -11.00 5.41
N MET A 65 5.83 -10.79 6.72
CA MET A 65 4.53 -10.38 7.24
C MET A 65 4.09 -9.03 6.67
N PHE A 66 5.03 -8.08 6.55
CA PHE A 66 4.76 -6.81 5.89
C PHE A 66 4.47 -6.99 4.40
N ALA A 67 5.20 -7.86 3.71
CA ALA A 67 4.99 -8.19 2.30
C ALA A 67 3.59 -8.73 2.04
N ASP A 68 3.12 -9.67 2.86
CA ASP A 68 1.77 -10.23 2.78
C ASP A 68 0.69 -9.15 2.89
N LEU A 69 0.83 -8.25 3.87
CA LEU A 69 -0.12 -7.17 4.07
C LEU A 69 -0.09 -6.16 2.92
N LEU A 70 1.10 -5.75 2.48
CA LEU A 70 1.28 -4.75 1.42
C LEU A 70 0.75 -5.27 0.08
N LEU A 71 1.11 -6.50 -0.28
CA LEU A 71 0.74 -7.06 -1.57
C LEU A 71 -0.76 -7.38 -1.66
N GLN A 72 -1.39 -7.81 -0.56
CA GLN A 72 -2.83 -8.06 -0.56
C GLN A 72 -3.66 -6.77 -0.47
N ARG A 73 -3.21 -5.78 0.33
CA ARG A 73 -3.97 -4.57 0.68
C ARG A 73 -3.16 -3.28 0.48
N PRO A 74 -2.63 -3.02 -0.74
CA PRO A 74 -1.67 -1.93 -0.95
C PRO A 74 -2.24 -0.57 -0.54
N LYS A 75 -3.51 -0.27 -0.85
CA LYS A 75 -4.12 1.02 -0.49
C LYS A 75 -4.23 1.24 1.01
N ALA A 76 -4.63 0.20 1.75
CA ALA A 76 -4.78 0.29 3.20
C ALA A 76 -3.41 0.43 3.88
N VAL A 77 -2.43 -0.37 3.45
CA VAL A 77 -1.06 -0.31 3.96
C VAL A 77 -0.40 1.03 3.66
N HIS A 78 -0.45 1.52 2.41
CA HIS A 78 0.11 2.82 2.03
C HIS A 78 -0.50 3.98 2.81
N ALA A 79 -1.80 3.91 3.15
CA ALA A 79 -2.45 4.97 3.93
C ALA A 79 -1.89 5.15 5.35
N VAL A 80 -1.20 4.14 5.87
CA VAL A 80 -0.50 4.16 7.16
C VAL A 80 1.00 4.36 6.92
N TYR A 81 1.63 3.47 6.15
CA TYR A 81 3.07 3.38 5.95
C TYR A 81 3.72 4.64 5.36
N VAL A 82 3.06 5.33 4.43
CA VAL A 82 3.66 6.50 3.76
C VAL A 82 3.94 7.68 4.70
N LYS A 83 3.29 7.70 5.87
CA LYS A 83 3.42 8.76 6.88
C LYS A 83 4.70 8.63 7.72
N HIS A 84 5.38 7.48 7.65
CA HIS A 84 6.50 7.12 8.52
C HIS A 84 7.76 6.90 7.67
N LYS A 85 8.59 7.94 7.53
CA LYS A 85 9.85 7.86 6.77
C LYS A 85 10.87 6.93 7.41
N ASP A 86 10.91 6.91 8.74
CA ASP A 86 11.71 6.00 9.55
C ASP A 86 11.40 4.53 9.24
N TRP A 87 10.12 4.19 9.06
CA TRP A 87 9.72 2.85 8.66
C TRP A 87 10.18 2.51 7.24
N GLN A 88 10.19 3.48 6.33
CA GLN A 88 10.65 3.29 4.95
C GLN A 88 12.16 3.01 4.89
N GLU A 89 12.95 3.78 5.64
CA GLU A 89 14.39 3.57 5.76
C GLU A 89 14.70 2.21 6.41
N LEU A 90 13.96 1.85 7.46
CA LEU A 90 14.13 0.56 8.14
C LEU A 90 13.72 -0.62 7.25
N LEU A 91 12.63 -0.49 6.49
CA LEU A 91 12.20 -1.53 5.54
C LEU A 91 13.22 -1.71 4.42
N THR A 92 13.78 -0.62 3.90
CA THR A 92 14.83 -0.68 2.86
C THR A 92 16.04 -1.45 3.37
N TRP A 93 16.51 -1.14 4.58
CA TRP A 93 17.58 -1.89 5.22
C TRP A 93 17.21 -3.37 5.43
N ALA A 94 16.01 -3.64 5.94
CA ALA A 94 15.55 -5.00 6.23
C ALA A 94 15.42 -5.83 4.96
N TYR A 95 14.91 -5.26 3.86
CA TYR A 95 14.86 -5.90 2.55
C TYR A 95 16.25 -6.34 2.07
N HIS A 96 17.28 -5.51 2.23
CA HIS A 96 18.64 -5.88 1.82
C HIS A 96 19.23 -7.02 2.64
N ILE A 97 18.94 -7.07 3.95
CA ILE A 97 19.33 -8.19 4.81
C ILE A 97 18.59 -9.46 4.38
N THR A 98 17.27 -9.38 4.25
CA THR A 98 16.41 -10.51 3.92
C THR A 98 16.72 -11.10 2.54
N SER A 99 16.88 -10.26 1.51
CA SER A 99 17.19 -10.69 0.14
C SER A 99 18.54 -11.42 0.04
N LYS A 100 19.53 -11.02 0.83
CA LYS A 100 20.88 -11.61 0.82
C LYS A 100 21.11 -12.69 1.89
N SER A 101 20.09 -13.03 2.67
CA SER A 101 20.21 -14.01 3.77
C SER A 101 20.49 -15.45 3.31
N GLY A 102 20.24 -15.78 2.04
CA GLY A 102 20.36 -17.14 1.51
C GLY A 102 19.29 -18.12 2.01
N VAL A 103 18.36 -17.68 2.87
CA VAL A 103 17.29 -18.53 3.44
C VAL A 103 16.20 -18.84 2.42
N PHE A 104 15.90 -17.89 1.53
CA PHE A 104 14.75 -17.95 0.65
C PHE A 104 15.06 -18.53 -0.73
N ASN A 105 14.13 -19.33 -1.23
CA ASN A 105 14.18 -19.87 -2.58
C ASN A 105 13.81 -18.80 -3.65
N LEU A 106 13.95 -19.16 -4.93
CA LEU A 106 13.70 -18.23 -6.03
C LEU A 106 12.28 -17.66 -6.07
N ALA A 107 11.26 -18.42 -5.64
CA ALA A 107 9.87 -17.95 -5.64
C ALA A 107 9.63 -16.93 -4.52
N GLU A 108 10.19 -17.18 -3.34
CA GLU A 108 10.17 -16.28 -2.18
C GLU A 108 10.94 -14.98 -2.46
N GLN A 109 12.07 -15.05 -3.17
CA GLN A 109 12.80 -13.86 -3.60
C GLN A 109 11.99 -13.01 -4.57
N LYS A 110 11.33 -13.63 -5.56
CA LYS A 110 10.41 -12.90 -6.44
C LYS A 110 9.27 -12.24 -5.66
N TYR A 111 8.77 -12.90 -4.62
CA TYR A 111 7.73 -12.33 -3.75
C TYR A 111 8.22 -11.09 -3.00
N LEU A 112 9.43 -11.15 -2.44
CA LEU A 112 10.09 -10.00 -1.81
C LEU A 112 10.33 -8.86 -2.80
N ASP A 113 10.76 -9.16 -4.02
CA ASP A 113 10.99 -8.14 -5.05
C ASP A 113 9.69 -7.44 -5.45
N LEU A 114 8.58 -8.17 -5.55
CA LEU A 114 7.25 -7.57 -5.78
C LEU A 114 6.86 -6.62 -4.64
N MET A 115 7.10 -7.02 -3.38
CA MET A 115 6.89 -6.16 -2.22
C MET A 115 7.79 -4.92 -2.29
N ALA A 116 9.07 -5.08 -2.62
CA ALA A 116 10.03 -4.00 -2.70
C ALA A 116 9.68 -3.01 -3.81
N MET A 117 9.20 -3.49 -4.97
CA MET A 117 8.63 -2.64 -6.02
C MET A 117 7.41 -1.89 -5.51
N GLU A 118 6.47 -2.57 -4.84
CA GLU A 118 5.25 -1.94 -4.32
C GLU A 118 5.52 -0.89 -3.24
N ALA A 119 6.53 -1.13 -2.40
CA ALA A 119 7.00 -0.22 -1.35
C ALA A 119 7.86 0.94 -1.89
N GLY A 120 8.26 0.90 -3.17
CA GLY A 120 9.11 1.92 -3.79
C GLY A 120 10.61 1.80 -3.47
N ILE A 121 11.05 0.62 -3.00
CA ILE A 121 12.47 0.29 -2.78
C ILE A 121 13.14 -0.06 -4.11
N LEU A 122 12.45 -0.84 -4.94
CA LEU A 122 12.89 -1.17 -6.30
C LEU A 122 12.12 -0.37 -7.34
N PRO A 123 12.72 -0.09 -8.52
CA PRO A 123 12.00 0.54 -9.61
C PRO A 123 10.87 -0.38 -10.11
N LYS A 124 9.70 0.21 -10.35
CA LYS A 124 8.56 -0.49 -10.97
C LYS A 124 8.76 -0.52 -12.49
N ASP A 125 8.55 -1.68 -13.10
CA ASP A 125 8.36 -1.78 -14.54
C ASP A 125 7.08 -1.01 -14.93
N ALA A 126 7.06 -0.42 -16.13
CA ALA A 126 5.87 0.22 -16.69
C ALA A 126 4.65 -0.73 -16.74
N ASN A 127 4.90 -2.04 -16.85
CA ASN A 127 3.87 -3.08 -16.86
C ASN A 127 3.69 -3.79 -15.50
N PHE A 128 4.19 -3.23 -14.40
CA PHE A 128 4.04 -3.85 -13.08
C PHE A 128 2.57 -3.94 -12.67
N GLU A 129 2.08 -5.16 -12.52
CA GLU A 129 0.79 -5.47 -11.91
C GLU A 129 1.01 -6.45 -10.77
N ASN A 130 0.60 -6.07 -9.56
CA ASN A 130 0.70 -6.94 -8.40
C ASN A 130 -0.37 -8.05 -8.48
N PRO A 131 0.02 -9.33 -8.64
CA PRO A 131 -0.92 -10.42 -8.85
C PRO A 131 -1.68 -10.82 -7.58
N TYR A 132 -1.22 -10.37 -6.40
CA TYR A 132 -1.76 -10.74 -5.09
C TYR A 132 -2.81 -9.75 -4.57
N ILE A 133 -3.12 -8.70 -5.32
CA ILE A 133 -4.15 -7.72 -4.92
C ILE A 133 -5.47 -8.44 -4.71
N ASP A 134 -6.01 -8.34 -3.50
CA ASP A 134 -7.32 -8.86 -3.18
C ASP A 134 -8.40 -8.17 -4.04
N GLU A 135 -9.38 -8.93 -4.52
CA GLU A 135 -10.44 -8.46 -5.40
C GLU A 135 -11.17 -7.21 -4.88
N SER A 136 -11.32 -7.06 -3.57
CA SER A 136 -11.98 -5.87 -3.00
C SER A 136 -11.16 -4.58 -3.19
N GLU A 137 -9.84 -4.72 -3.38
CA GLU A 137 -8.89 -3.64 -3.60
C GLU A 137 -8.69 -3.31 -5.08
N LYS A 138 -9.07 -4.22 -5.99
CA LYS A 138 -8.96 -3.99 -7.44
C LYS A 138 -9.78 -2.75 -7.84
N PRO A 139 -9.25 -1.85 -8.70
CA PRO A 139 -10.03 -0.74 -9.23
C PRO A 139 -11.24 -1.32 -9.96
N ARG A 140 -12.45 -1.05 -9.47
CA ARG A 140 -13.66 -1.43 -10.19
C ARG A 140 -13.61 -0.72 -11.53
N LYS A 141 -13.60 -1.48 -12.64
CA LYS A 141 -13.81 -0.91 -13.98
C LYS A 141 -15.10 -0.10 -13.88
N ARG A 142 -14.97 1.23 -13.91
CA ARG A 142 -16.13 2.10 -13.99
C ARG A 142 -16.76 1.72 -15.31
N PHE A 143 -17.93 1.07 -15.28
CA PHE A 143 -18.74 0.96 -16.49
C PHE A 143 -18.78 2.36 -17.10
N GLU A 144 -18.49 2.43 -18.40
CA GLU A 144 -18.33 3.66 -19.18
C GLU A 144 -19.27 4.76 -18.66
N ASP A 145 -18.71 5.94 -18.38
CA ASP A 145 -19.50 7.08 -17.91
C ASP A 145 -20.74 7.20 -18.81
N PRO A 146 -21.97 7.24 -18.26
CA PRO A 146 -23.17 7.30 -19.07
C PRO A 146 -23.07 8.53 -19.97
N LYS A 147 -23.22 8.31 -21.30
CA LYS A 147 -23.17 9.36 -22.33
C LYS A 147 -23.82 10.64 -21.82
N PRO A 148 -23.18 11.82 -21.96
CA PRO A 148 -23.74 13.08 -21.49
C PRO A 148 -25.17 13.23 -21.99
N LYS A 149 -26.14 13.32 -21.07
CA LYS A 149 -27.54 13.57 -21.44
C LYS A 149 -27.58 14.86 -22.25
N GLU A 150 -28.01 14.78 -23.50
CA GLU A 150 -28.16 15.96 -24.37
C GLU A 150 -28.97 17.03 -23.63
N LYS A 151 -28.37 18.22 -23.48
CA LYS A 151 -29.03 19.38 -22.89
C LYS A 151 -30.23 19.73 -23.77
N LYS A 152 -31.44 19.43 -23.31
CA LYS A 152 -32.68 19.87 -23.99
C LYS A 152 -32.64 21.40 -24.13
N LYS A 153 -32.65 21.89 -25.37
CA LYS A 153 -32.72 23.33 -25.67
C LYS A 153 -33.93 23.95 -24.98
N PRO A 154 -33.81 25.10 -24.29
CA PRO A 154 -34.95 25.75 -23.67
C PRO A 154 -35.95 26.18 -24.75
N LYS A 155 -37.22 25.80 -24.58
CA LYS A 155 -38.31 26.25 -25.47
C LYS A 155 -38.43 27.76 -25.33
N LYS A 156 -38.27 28.51 -26.43
CA LYS A 156 -38.53 29.96 -26.47
C LYS A 156 -39.99 30.19 -26.05
N ALA A 157 -40.21 30.96 -24.98
CA ALA A 157 -41.54 31.41 -24.61
C ALA A 157 -42.10 32.26 -25.76
N LYS A 158 -43.32 31.94 -26.22
CA LYS A 158 -44.03 32.77 -27.20
C LYS A 158 -44.32 34.12 -26.54
N ARG A 159 -43.74 35.20 -27.06
CA ARG A 159 -44.05 36.57 -26.64
C ARG A 159 -45.51 36.86 -27.02
N GLY A 160 -46.32 37.25 -26.03
CA GLY A 160 -47.72 37.65 -26.23
C GLY A 160 -47.82 38.94 -27.05
N PRO A 161 -49.03 39.29 -27.53
CA PRO A 161 -49.25 40.46 -28.37
C PRO A 161 -48.86 41.74 -27.63
N ARG A 162 -48.07 42.60 -28.28
CA ARG A 162 -47.76 43.94 -27.77
C ARG A 162 -48.81 44.90 -28.30
N LEU A 163 -49.46 45.64 -27.40
CA LEU A 163 -50.32 46.77 -27.76
C LEU A 163 -49.47 47.85 -28.43
N SER A 164 -49.73 48.14 -29.70
CA SER A 164 -49.22 49.34 -30.37
C SER A 164 -50.08 50.52 -29.94
N HIS A 165 -49.47 51.48 -29.25
CA HIS A 165 -50.11 52.75 -28.89
C HIS A 165 -50.42 53.51 -30.19
N THR A 166 -51.70 53.81 -30.44
CA THR A 166 -52.16 54.68 -31.53
C THR A 166 -52.46 56.03 -30.89
N GLU A 167 -51.75 57.07 -31.31
CA GLU A 167 -52.00 58.45 -30.88
C GLU A 167 -53.14 59.06 -31.70
N LEU A 168 -54.04 59.78 -31.01
CA LEU A 168 -55.04 60.69 -31.56
C LEU A 168 -54.98 61.98 -30.74
#